data_AF-A0A1Q5R095-F1
#
_entry.id   AF-A0A1Q5R095-F1
#
_cell.length_a   1.000
_cell.length_b   1.000
_cell.length_c   1.000
_cell.angle_alpha   90.00
_cell.angle_beta   90.00
_cell.angle_gamma   90.00
#
_symmetry.space_group_name_H-M   'P 1'
#
loop_
_entity.id
_entity.type
_entity.pdbx_description
1 polymer ?
#
loop_
_entity_poly.entity_id
_entity_poly.type
_entity_poly.pdbx_seq_one_letter_code
_entity_poly.pdbx_strand_id
1 'polypeptide(L)' 'MADDISEKLDILIKLQAAALTAPMGSTKDKIVFLAQAGLRPSLIAEILGTTANHVNVALSKQRKPAKKK' A
#
# COMPACT_ATOMS: atom_id res chain seq x y z
N MET A 1 -1.40 5.79 28.02
CA MET A 1 0.04 5.45 27.97
C MET A 1 0.38 4.29 27.02
N ALA A 2 -0.59 3.67 26.33
CA ALA A 2 -0.32 2.69 25.26
C ALA A 2 -0.26 3.33 23.85
N ASP A 3 -0.64 4.60 23.73
CA ASP A 3 -0.74 5.31 22.45
C ASP A 3 0.63 5.66 21.86
N ASP A 4 1.58 6.16 22.65
CA ASP A 4 2.90 6.59 22.13
C ASP A 4 3.68 5.45 21.45
N ILE A 5 3.57 4.23 21.97
CA ILE A 5 4.24 3.06 21.38
C ILE A 5 3.54 2.67 20.09
N SER A 6 2.21 2.65 20.09
CA SER A 6 1.41 2.32 18.91
C SER A 6 1.63 3.32 17.78
N GLU A 7 1.73 4.61 18.10
CA GLU A 7 2.01 5.69 17.16
C GLU A 7 3.42 5.59 16.58
N LYS A 8 4.44 5.32 17.42
CA LYS A 8 5.82 5.09 16.95
C LYS A 8 5.92 3.84 16.07
N LEU A 9 5.17 2.78 16.39
CA LEU A 9 5.10 1.57 15.57
C LEU A 9 4.45 1.86 14.21
N ASP A 10 3.38 2.65 14.16
CA ASP A 10 2.74 3.05 12.89
C ASP A 10 3.71 3.85 12.01
N ILE A 11 4.48 4.77 12.61
CA ILE A 11 5.54 5.51 11.91
C ILE A 11 6.59 4.55 11.33
N LEU A 12 7.05 3.56 12.11
CA LEU A 12 8.01 2.56 11.62
C LEU A 12 7.46 1.74 10.45
N ILE A 13 6.19 1.33 10.53
CA ILE A 13 5.51 0.58 9.46
C ILE A 13 5.44 1.44 8.19
N LYS A 14 5.03 2.71 8.30
CA LYS A 14 4.97 3.64 7.16
C LYS A 14 6.35 3.87 6.54
N LEU A 15 7.38 4.05 7.36
CA LEU A 15 8.75 4.31 6.91
C LEU A 15 9.33 3.09 6.17
N GLN A 16 9.10 1.88 6.70
CA GLN A 16 9.52 0.65 6.07
C GLN A 16 8.78 0.39 4.76
N ALA A 17 7.47 0.64 4.73
CA ALA A 17 6.67 0.55 3.52
C ALA A 17 7.17 1.51 2.43
N ALA A 18 7.51 2.75 2.79
CA ALA A 18 8.09 3.72 1.87
C ALA A 18 9.47 3.27 1.36
N ALA A 19 10.34 2.77 2.23
CA ALA A 19 11.67 2.29 1.85
C ALA A 19 11.62 1.09 0.90
N LEU A 20 10.75 0.11 1.15
CA LEU A 20 10.59 -1.09 0.31
C LEU A 20 9.94 -0.77 -1.04
N THR A 21 9.11 0.26 -1.11
CA THR A 21 8.42 0.67 -2.35
C THR A 21 9.17 1.75 -3.13
N ALA A 22 10.17 2.40 -2.55
CA ALA A 22 11.04 3.36 -3.24
C ALA A 22 11.74 2.77 -4.49
N PRO A 23 12.36 1.56 -4.47
CA PRO A 23 13.02 1.01 -5.65
C PRO A 23 12.07 0.45 -6.71
N MET A 24 10.77 0.33 -6.41
CA MET A 24 9.79 -0.18 -7.37
C MET A 24 9.45 0.90 -8.41
N GLY A 25 9.60 0.61 -9.69
CA GLY A 25 9.28 1.55 -10.77
C GLY A 25 7.79 1.68 -11.09
N SER A 26 6.98 0.68 -10.72
CA SER A 26 5.55 0.62 -11.04
C SER A 26 4.71 0.89 -9.80
N THR A 27 3.88 1.95 -9.84
CA THR A 27 2.91 2.27 -8.79
C THR A 27 1.95 1.12 -8.50
N LYS A 28 1.63 0.30 -9.52
CA LYS A 28 0.76 -0.87 -9.34
C LYS A 28 1.43 -1.92 -8.47
N ASP A 29 2.71 -2.19 -8.70
CA ASP A 29 3.44 -3.22 -7.96
C ASP A 29 3.63 -2.80 -6.50
N LYS A 30 3.83 -1.50 -6.25
CA LYS A 30 3.82 -0.92 -4.90
C LYS A 30 2.50 -1.17 -4.18
N ILE A 31 1.37 -0.87 -4.84
CA ILE A 31 0.03 -1.06 -4.27
C ILE A 31 -0.23 -2.52 -3.92
N VAL A 32 0.15 -3.44 -4.82
CA VAL A 32 -0.04 -4.88 -4.65
C VAL A 32 0.82 -5.41 -3.51
N PHE A 33 2.09 -5.03 -3.48
CA PHE A 33 3.02 -5.43 -2.42
C PHE A 33 2.51 -5.01 -1.04
N LEU A 34 2.06 -3.76 -0.90
CA LEU A 34 1.53 -3.27 0.37
C LEU A 34 0.21 -3.93 0.74
N ALA A 35 -0.68 -4.20 -0.23
CA ALA A 35 -1.92 -4.91 0.03
C ALA A 35 -1.68 -6.38 0.44
N GLN A 36 -0.69 -7.05 -0.13
CA GLN A 36 -0.28 -8.40 0.27
C GLN A 36 0.33 -8.44 1.67
N ALA A 37 0.99 -7.35 2.09
CA ALA A 37 1.48 -7.18 3.45
C ALA A 37 0.36 -6.91 4.49
N GLY A 38 -0.91 -6.88 4.07
CA GLY A 38 -2.07 -6.70 4.96
C GLY A 38 -2.41 -5.24 5.28
N LEU A 39 -1.78 -4.27 4.60
CA LEU A 39 -2.05 -2.85 4.80
C LEU A 39 -3.41 -2.47 4.20
N ARG A 40 -4.13 -1.59 4.90
CA ARG A 40 -5.43 -1.09 4.44
C ARG A 40 -5.24 -0.13 3.25
N PRO A 41 -6.16 -0.11 2.27
CA PRO A 41 -6.07 0.78 1.11
C PRO A 41 -5.92 2.27 1.45
N SER A 42 -6.46 2.71 2.60
CA SER A 42 -6.30 4.08 3.11
C SER A 42 -4.85 4.40 3.50
N LEU A 43 -4.17 3.47 4.17
CA LEU A 43 -2.77 3.66 4.57
C LEU A 43 -1.84 3.58 3.36
N ILE A 44 -2.15 2.70 2.41
CA ILE A 44 -1.41 2.58 1.14
C ILE A 44 -1.49 3.89 0.35
N ALA A 45 -2.67 4.51 0.31
CA ALA A 45 -2.89 5.79 -0.34
C ALA A 45 -2.04 6.89 0.30
N GLU A 46 -1.99 6.94 1.64
CA GLU A 46 -1.15 7.87 2.40
C GLU A 46 0.34 7.67 2.12
N ILE A 47 0.83 6.42 2.14
CA ILE A 47 2.24 6.07 1.91
C ILE A 47 2.69 6.40 0.48
N LEU A 48 1.83 6.14 -0.51
CA LEU A 48 2.16 6.34 -1.92
C LEU A 48 1.79 7.73 -2.44
N GLY A 49 1.17 8.59 -1.64
CA GLY A 49 0.68 9.90 -2.06
C GLY A 49 -0.41 9.82 -3.12
N THR A 50 -1.26 8.78 -3.07
CA THR A 50 -2.36 8.56 -4.03
C THR A 50 -3.71 8.60 -3.32
N THR A 51 -4.81 8.41 -4.06
CA THR A 51 -6.15 8.33 -3.47
C THR A 51 -6.53 6.87 -3.18
N ALA A 52 -7.30 6.63 -2.12
CA ALA A 52 -7.83 5.30 -1.82
C ALA A 52 -8.63 4.70 -2.98
N ASN A 53 -9.31 5.54 -3.78
CA ASN A 53 -9.99 5.12 -5.01
C ASN A 53 -9.01 4.56 -6.05
N HIS A 54 -7.86 5.21 -6.24
CA HIS A 54 -6.82 4.72 -7.14
C HIS A 54 -6.29 3.35 -6.68
N VAL A 55 -6.03 3.20 -5.38
CA VAL A 55 -5.58 1.95 -4.77
C VAL A 55 -6.63 0.83 -4.97
N ASN A 56 -7.89 1.09 -4.67
CA ASN A 56 -8.99 0.14 -4.84
C ASN A 56 -9.18 -0.27 -6.30
N VAL A 57 -9.10 0.67 -7.24
CA VAL A 57 -9.19 0.38 -8.67
C VAL A 57 -7.98 -0.45 -9.14
N ALA A 58 -6.77 -0.15 -8.67
CA ALA A 58 -5.57 -0.92 -8.99
C ALA A 58 -5.69 -2.37 -8.49
N LEU A 59 -6.14 -2.57 -7.24
CA LEU A 59 -6.37 -3.89 -6.66
C LEU A 59 -7.49 -4.65 -7.38
N SER A 60 -8.58 -3.97 -7.74
CA SER A 60 -9.69 -4.56 -8.50
C SER A 60 -9.27 -5.00 -9.90
N LYS A 61 -8.44 -4.19 -10.59
CA LYS A 61 -7.88 -4.54 -11.89
C LYS A 61 -6.94 -5.74 -11.82
N GLN A 62 -6.22 -5.93 -10.72
CA GLN A 62 -5.34 -7.08 -10.53
C GLN A 62 -6.12 -8.35 -10.16
N ARG A 63 -7.21 -8.23 -9.38
CA ARG A 63 -8.12 -9.34 -9.03
C ARG A 63 -8.87 -9.89 -10.22
N LYS A 64 -9.13 -9.09 -11.26
CA LYS A 64 -9.71 -9.60 -12.50
C LYS A 64 -8.64 -10.47 -13.18
N PRO A 65 -8.85 -11.80 -13.30
CA PRO A 65 -7.96 -12.60 -14.14
C PRO A 65 -7.96 -11.96 -15.52
N ALA A 66 -6.76 -11.73 -16.07
CA ALA A 66 -6.62 -11.24 -17.43
C ALA A 66 -7.54 -12.09 -18.31
N LYS A 67 -8.56 -11.46 -18.89
CA LYS A 67 -9.46 -12.12 -19.83
C LYS A 67 -8.55 -12.56 -20.98
N LYS A 68 -8.12 -13.83 -20.95
CA LYS A 68 -7.39 -14.45 -22.06
C LYS A 68 -8.27 -14.24 -23.28
N LYS A 69 -7.76 -13.44 -24.21
CA LYS A 69 -8.32 -13.28 -25.54
C LYS A 69 -8.21 -14.61 -26.27
#